data_AF-A0A2N2BRH0-F1
#
_entry.id   AF-A0A2N2BRH0-F1
#
_cell.length_a   1.000
_cell.length_b   1.000
_cell.length_c   1.000
_cell.angle_alpha   90.00
_cell.angle_beta   90.00
_cell.angle_gamma   90.00
#
_symmetry.space_group_name_H-M   'P 1'
#
loop_
_entity.id
_entity.type
_entity.pdbx_description
1 polymer ?
#
loop_
_entity_poly.entity_id
_entity_poly.type
_entity_poly.pdbx_seq_one_letter_code
_entity_poly.pdbx_strand_id
1 'polypeptide(L)' 'DTCKGCGICAKKCPADAITGEKKKPYTIDTAKCIKCGACIEACPFGSISKG' A
#
# COMPACT_ATOMS: atom_id res chain seq x y z
N ASP A 1 12.32 -6.19 -0.31
CA ASP A 1 13.12 -5.02 -0.70
C ASP A 1 12.69 -4.37 -2.02
N THR A 2 11.54 -4.73 -2.62
CA THR A 2 11.20 -4.29 -4.00
C THR A 2 10.22 -3.11 -4.06
N CYS A 3 9.83 -2.54 -2.92
CA CYS A 3 8.90 -1.42 -2.88
C CYS A 3 9.60 -0.16 -3.38
N LYS A 4 9.34 0.23 -4.64
CA LYS A 4 9.83 1.48 -5.24
C LYS A 4 9.20 2.74 -4.64
N GLY A 5 8.28 2.61 -3.69
CA GLY A 5 7.54 3.75 -3.13
C GLY A 5 6.78 4.52 -4.21
N CYS A 6 6.15 3.80 -5.15
CA CYS A 6 5.42 4.40 -6.28
C CYS A 6 4.06 5.00 -5.88
N GLY A 7 3.53 4.64 -4.70
CA GLY A 7 2.26 5.17 -4.18
C GLY A 7 1.00 4.68 -4.90
N ILE A 8 1.11 3.71 -5.82
CA ILE A 8 -0.06 3.15 -6.53
C ILE A 8 -1.02 2.45 -5.56
N CYS A 9 -0.48 1.83 -4.52
CA CYS A 9 -1.26 1.19 -3.46
C CYS A 9 -2.16 2.19 -2.74
N ALA A 10 -1.63 3.36 -2.36
CA ALA A 10 -2.41 4.43 -1.74
C ALA A 10 -3.51 4.94 -2.67
N LYS A 11 -3.18 5.20 -3.95
CA LYS A 11 -4.16 5.61 -4.97
C LYS A 11 -5.30 4.61 -5.19
N LYS A 12 -5.02 3.32 -5.03
CA LYS A 12 -5.98 2.23 -5.20
C LYS A 12 -6.70 1.86 -3.91
N CYS A 13 -6.30 2.42 -2.77
CA CYS A 13 -6.94 2.13 -1.50
C CYS A 13 -8.27 2.89 -1.42
N PRO A 14 -9.43 2.22 -1.41
CA PRO A 14 -10.73 2.90 -1.33
C PRO A 14 -10.97 3.55 0.03
N ALA A 15 -10.27 3.08 1.07
CA ALA A 15 -10.36 3.61 2.42
C ALA A 15 -9.30 4.68 2.72
N ASP A 16 -8.47 5.03 1.72
CA ASP A 16 -7.32 5.93 1.88
C ASP A 16 -6.47 5.59 3.12
N ALA A 17 -6.37 4.28 3.39
CA ALA A 17 -5.78 3.73 4.61
C ALA A 17 -4.26 3.56 4.50
N ILE A 18 -3.63 4.10 3.46
CA ILE A 18 -2.22 3.85 3.17
C ILE A 18 -1.49 5.19 3.13
N THR A 19 -0.55 5.35 4.05
CA THR A 19 0.26 6.55 4.18
C THR A 19 1.72 6.20 3.93
N GLY A 20 2.42 7.03 3.17
CA GLY A 20 3.82 6.77 2.84
C GLY A 20 4.41 7.85 1.94
N GLU A 21 5.73 7.87 1.91
CA GLU A 21 6.50 8.83 1.14
C GLU A 21 7.09 8.20 -0.13
N LYS A 22 7.37 9.02 -1.14
CA LYS A 22 8.05 8.56 -2.36
C LYS A 22 9.40 7.95 -2.01
N LYS A 23 9.73 6.81 -2.61
CA LYS A 23 10.94 5.99 -2.34
C LYS A 23 11.02 5.37 -0.93
N LYS A 24 9.95 5.40 -0.13
CA LYS A 24 9.87 4.70 1.16
C LYS A 24 8.78 3.62 1.15
N PRO A 25 8.86 2.61 2.04
CA PRO A 25 7.76 1.67 2.23
C PRO A 25 6.52 2.42 2.71
N TYR A 26 5.38 2.11 2.09
CA TYR A 26 4.08 2.63 2.50
C TYR A 26 3.56 1.80 3.68
N THR A 27 3.02 2.48 4.67
CA THR A 27 2.43 1.87 5.86
C THR A 27 0.92 1.80 5.68
N ILE A 28 0.34 0.66 6.02
CA ILE A 28 -1.10 0.45 5.99
C ILE A 28 -1.64 0.68 7.40
N ASP A 29 -2.55 1.64 7.52
CA ASP A 29 -3.30 1.90 8.74
C ASP A 29 -4.39 0.83 8.89
N THR A 30 -4.20 -0.08 9.83
CA THR A 30 -5.13 -1.20 10.06
C THR A 30 -6.47 -0.77 10.63
N ALA A 31 -6.56 0.43 11.22
CA ALA A 31 -7.82 0.98 11.73
C ALA A 31 -8.73 1.46 10.60
N LYS A 32 -8.16 2.06 9.55
CA LYS A 32 -8.89 2.43 8.32
C LYS A 32 -8.96 1.30 7.29
N CYS A 33 -8.06 0.32 7.35
CA CYS A 33 -7.98 -0.73 6.36
C CYS A 33 -9.16 -1.70 6.46
N ILE A 34 -10.04 -1.63 5.46
CA ILE A 34 -11.15 -2.59 5.28
C ILE A 34 -10.70 -3.96 4.75
N LYS A 35 -9.39 -4.23 4.69
CA LYS A 35 -8.80 -5.49 4.18
C LYS A 35 -9.28 -5.90 2.79
N CYS A 36 -9.53 -4.93 1.91
CA CYS A 36 -10.01 -5.17 0.55
C CYS A 36 -8.99 -5.86 -0.37
N GLY A 37 -7.70 -5.88 -0.03
CA GLY A 37 -6.65 -6.50 -0.85
C GLY A 37 -6.26 -5.70 -2.11
N ALA A 38 -6.96 -4.60 -2.42
CA ALA A 38 -6.73 -3.77 -3.61
C ALA A 38 -5.29 -3.25 -3.72
N CYS A 39 -4.64 -2.98 -2.59
CA CYS A 39 -3.26 -2.52 -2.59
C CYS A 39 -2.28 -3.58 -3.10
N ILE A 40 -2.48 -4.84 -2.69
CA ILE A 40 -1.64 -5.98 -3.08
C ILE A 40 -1.81 -6.26 -4.58
N GLU A 41 -3.06 -6.27 -5.06
CA GLU A 41 -3.38 -6.47 -6.47
C GLU A 41 -2.85 -5.32 -7.36
N ALA A 42 -2.90 -4.09 -6.85
CA ALA A 42 -2.34 -2.93 -7.53
C ALA A 42 -0.80 -2.89 -7.54
N CYS A 43 -0.13 -3.70 -6.73
CA CYS A 43 1.32 -3.70 -6.65
C CYS A 43 1.92 -4.72 -7.62
N PRO A 44 2.44 -4.30 -8.79
CA PRO A 44 3.03 -5.23 -9.76
C PRO A 44 4.30 -5.92 -9.23
N PHE A 45 4.92 -5.35 -8.19
CA PHE A 45 6.12 -5.90 -7.57
C PHE A 45 5.81 -6.85 -6.41
N GLY A 46 4.53 -7.01 -6.04
CA GLY A 46 4.12 -7.82 -4.88
C GLY A 46 4.82 -7.43 -3.58
N SER A 47 5.30 -6.18 -3.48
CA SER A 47 6.22 -5.76 -2.41
C SER A 47 5.52 -5.14 -1.20
N ILE A 48 4.22 -5.41 -1.08
CA ILE A 48 3.41 -4.99 0.05
C ILE A 48 3.38 -6.14 1.04
N SER A 49 4.22 -6.05 2.06
CA SER A 49 4.14 -6.94 3.21
C SER A 49 3.20 -6.33 4.23
N LYS A 50 2.18 -7.08 4.66
CA LYS A 50 1.49 -6.80 5.92
C LYS A 50 2.56 -6.83 7.01
N GLY A 51 2.86 -5.68 7.59
CA GLY A 51 3.53 -5.62 8.89
C GLY A 51 2.68 -6.30 9.94
#